data_AF-A0A6N7C1N4-F1
#
_entry.id   AF-A0A6N7C1N4-F1
#
_cell.length_a   1.000
_cell.length_b   1.000
_cell.length_c   1.000
_cell.angle_alpha   90.00
_cell.angle_beta   90.00
_cell.angle_gamma   90.00
#
_symmetry.space_group_name_H-M   'P 1'
#
loop_
_entity.id
_entity.type
_entity.pdbx_description
1 polymer ?
#
loop_
_entity_poly.entity_id
_entity_poly.type
_entity_poly.pdbx_seq_one_letter_code
_entity_poly.pdbx_strand_id
1 'polypeptide(L)'
;MTAMLPRDRAEKIIALHAAGWSGRAIASHLGHSQQTIRDYLHGRKKPGIRARTKPSMLTDPLADYCRHRFAEDPNLRPATVFREVTDLGFAGSKATFYRDVARLLPPRHEQPPPKTQNSSVAPNPFSHKPKRTPVLPRSAAPVNGETLVSYLTRLADANHLTLAEVLAVLPPWFSTKASSDDDRARHHMLVPATGAALLALAHLTSKPPADLAHALPPFGDTDIQGPLRATTACRRCTIRRGIRGPVPVHLPVHHNVCTRHGIWISDADSPQLDLSATPEIITAQRRTNQLLRHHTPQQVTLAYATAVKAVPPWPASTTALPHHWRHRLLRLQTRNHYLGIQTDHDSFTHAAIYPDTVELAAQILRPANQHTPRRSRTNREK
;
A
#
# COMPACT_ATOMS: atom_id res chain seq x y z
N MET A 1 15.71 -25.43 -14.26
CA MET A 1 14.28 -25.56 -14.59
C MET A 1 14.06 -26.97 -15.14
N THR A 2 13.42 -27.87 -14.40
CA THR A 2 13.09 -29.21 -14.91
C THR A 2 11.94 -29.09 -15.90
N ALA A 3 12.27 -29.16 -17.19
CA ALA A 3 11.30 -29.21 -18.27
C ALA A 3 10.39 -30.44 -18.09
N MET A 4 9.08 -30.22 -18.11
CA MET A 4 8.05 -31.25 -18.11
C MET A 4 8.15 -32.04 -19.43
N LEU A 5 8.16 -33.38 -19.37
CA LEU A 5 8.06 -34.16 -20.61
C LEU A 5 6.62 -34.10 -21.13
N PRO A 6 6.43 -33.85 -22.44
CA PRO A 6 5.16 -34.07 -23.13
C PRO A 6 4.56 -35.46 -22.84
N ARG A 7 3.21 -35.55 -22.88
CA ARG A 7 2.46 -36.75 -22.49
C ARG A 7 2.87 -37.99 -23.29
N ASP A 8 3.01 -37.83 -24.60
CA ASP A 8 3.46 -38.86 -25.55
C ASP A 8 4.85 -39.42 -25.19
N ARG A 9 5.79 -38.55 -24.77
CA ARG A 9 7.13 -38.97 -24.36
C ARG A 9 7.12 -39.72 -23.04
N ALA A 10 6.28 -39.33 -22.10
CA ALA A 10 6.18 -40.01 -20.81
C ALA A 10 5.45 -41.37 -20.92
N GLU A 11 4.49 -41.50 -21.83
CA GLU A 11 3.88 -42.79 -22.20
C GLU A 11 4.91 -43.71 -22.88
N LYS A 12 5.80 -43.18 -23.74
CA LYS A 12 6.93 -43.93 -24.32
C LYS A 12 7.92 -44.44 -23.28
N ILE A 13 8.19 -43.70 -22.19
CA ILE A 13 9.04 -44.17 -21.10
C ILE A 13 8.47 -45.44 -20.46
N ILE A 14 7.16 -45.44 -20.20
CA ILE A 14 6.46 -46.57 -19.56
C ILE A 14 6.43 -47.77 -20.52
N ALA A 15 6.15 -47.54 -21.81
CA ALA A 15 6.12 -48.59 -22.83
C ALA A 15 7.49 -49.25 -23.04
N LEU A 16 8.57 -48.46 -23.13
CA LEU A 16 9.94 -48.99 -23.29
C LEU A 16 10.40 -49.79 -22.07
N HIS A 17 10.02 -49.34 -20.87
CA HIS A 17 10.32 -50.08 -19.65
C HIS A 17 9.53 -51.39 -19.55
N ALA A 18 8.26 -51.40 -19.97
CA ALA A 18 7.47 -52.63 -20.08
C ALA A 18 8.03 -53.59 -21.14
N ALA A 19 8.67 -53.08 -22.19
CA ALA A 19 9.40 -53.86 -23.19
C ALA A 19 10.80 -54.34 -22.74
N GLY A 20 11.14 -54.19 -21.45
CA GLY A 20 12.37 -54.73 -20.86
C GLY A 20 13.60 -53.82 -20.96
N TRP A 21 13.46 -52.57 -21.43
CA TRP A 21 14.60 -51.66 -21.52
C TRP A 21 15.02 -51.14 -20.14
N SER A 22 16.33 -51.11 -19.88
CA SER A 22 16.85 -50.51 -18.64
C SER A 22 16.65 -48.99 -18.63
N GLY A 23 16.46 -48.41 -17.44
CA GLY A 23 16.30 -46.95 -17.30
C GLY A 23 17.45 -46.12 -17.89
N ARG A 24 18.66 -46.69 -17.97
CA ARG A 24 19.84 -46.08 -18.62
C ARG A 24 19.73 -46.08 -20.15
N ALA A 25 19.25 -47.18 -20.73
CA ALA A 25 18.98 -47.27 -22.17
C ALA A 25 17.86 -46.31 -22.59
N ILE A 26 16.78 -46.22 -21.80
CA ILE A 26 15.67 -45.28 -22.02
C ILE A 26 16.16 -43.81 -21.93
N ALA A 27 16.99 -43.50 -20.94
CA ALA A 27 17.57 -42.16 -20.75
C ALA A 27 18.42 -41.73 -21.97
N SER A 28 19.26 -42.64 -22.47
CA SER A 28 20.09 -42.40 -23.66
C SER A 28 19.25 -42.27 -24.93
N HIS A 29 18.24 -43.12 -25.09
CA HIS A 29 17.38 -43.14 -26.27
C HIS A 29 16.48 -41.92 -26.39
N LEU A 30 15.95 -41.41 -25.27
CA LEU A 30 15.03 -40.27 -25.25
C LEU A 30 15.72 -38.92 -24.96
N GLY A 31 17.03 -38.92 -24.72
CA GLY A 31 17.81 -37.69 -24.45
C GLY A 31 17.46 -37.02 -23.12
N HIS A 32 17.15 -37.80 -22.08
CA HIS A 32 16.75 -37.29 -20.76
C HIS A 32 17.62 -37.85 -19.64
N SER A 33 17.71 -37.13 -18.51
CA SER A 33 18.50 -37.60 -17.38
C SER A 33 17.95 -38.91 -16.81
N GLN A 34 18.81 -39.82 -16.36
CA GLN A 34 18.40 -41.06 -15.70
C GLN A 34 17.50 -40.80 -14.49
N GLN A 35 17.73 -39.69 -13.77
CA GLN A 35 16.87 -39.27 -12.65
C GLN A 35 15.46 -38.90 -13.12
N THR A 36 15.33 -38.24 -14.27
CA THR A 36 14.03 -37.94 -14.88
C THR A 36 13.29 -39.22 -15.25
N ILE A 37 13.95 -40.17 -15.92
CA ILE A 37 13.34 -41.46 -16.27
C ILE A 37 12.89 -42.21 -15.02
N ARG A 38 13.75 -42.28 -14.00
CA ARG A 38 13.46 -42.89 -12.70
C ARG A 38 12.25 -42.27 -12.01
N ASP A 39 12.13 -40.94 -12.01
CA ASP A 39 10.99 -40.23 -11.41
C ASP A 39 9.65 -40.57 -12.10
N TYR A 40 9.65 -40.75 -13.43
CA TYR A 40 8.44 -41.13 -14.17
C TYR A 40 8.09 -42.61 -13.98
N LEU A 41 9.08 -43.51 -13.98
CA LEU A 41 8.86 -44.95 -13.79
C LEU A 41 8.33 -45.29 -12.38
N HIS A 42 8.79 -44.57 -11.34
CA HIS A 42 8.29 -44.74 -9.98
C HIS A 42 7.03 -43.89 -9.68
N GLY A 43 6.41 -43.28 -10.69
CA GLY A 43 5.18 -42.50 -10.52
C GLY A 43 5.33 -41.21 -9.69
N ARG A 44 6.56 -40.76 -9.41
CA ARG A 44 6.84 -39.51 -8.68
C ARG A 44 6.49 -38.27 -9.51
N LYS A 45 6.44 -38.41 -10.84
CA LYS A 45 5.94 -37.39 -11.78
C LYS A 45 4.84 -38.00 -12.65
N LYS A 46 3.70 -37.33 -12.74
CA LYS A 46 2.61 -37.71 -13.64
C LYS A 46 2.77 -36.98 -14.98
N PRO A 47 2.67 -37.67 -16.13
CA PRO A 47 2.64 -37.05 -17.46
C PRO A 47 1.62 -35.91 -17.52
N GLY A 48 1.99 -34.75 -18.07
CA GLY A 48 1.08 -33.62 -18.21
C GLY A 48 0.81 -32.81 -16.93
N ILE A 49 1.13 -33.33 -15.75
CA ILE A 49 0.92 -32.65 -14.47
C ILE A 49 2.26 -32.08 -14.01
N ARG A 50 2.36 -30.74 -13.96
CA ARG A 50 3.54 -30.08 -13.40
C ARG A 50 3.79 -30.57 -11.97
N ALA A 51 5.04 -30.88 -11.65
CA ALA A 51 5.45 -31.20 -10.29
C ALA A 51 4.91 -30.11 -9.35
N ARG A 52 4.28 -30.52 -8.23
CA ARG A 52 3.62 -29.65 -7.26
C ARG A 52 4.60 -28.51 -6.90
N THR A 53 4.30 -27.30 -7.35
CA THR A 53 5.06 -26.12 -6.96
C THR A 53 5.14 -26.11 -5.44
N LYS A 54 6.34 -25.95 -4.85
CA LYS A 54 6.47 -25.81 -3.40
C LYS A 54 5.39 -24.84 -2.89
N PRO A 55 4.68 -25.17 -1.79
CA PRO A 55 3.69 -24.28 -1.21
C PRO A 55 4.28 -22.87 -1.07
N SER A 56 3.47 -21.86 -1.40
CA SER A 56 3.84 -20.45 -1.20
C SER A 56 4.29 -20.26 0.25
N MET A 57 5.41 -19.56 0.45
CA MET A 57 5.81 -19.15 1.81
C MET A 57 4.99 -17.95 2.28
N LEU A 58 4.34 -17.25 1.35
CA LEU A 58 3.38 -16.21 1.63
C LEU A 58 2.05 -16.88 2.05
N THR A 59 1.77 -16.86 3.35
CA THR A 59 0.51 -17.34 3.95
C THR A 59 -0.66 -16.51 3.45
N ASP A 60 -1.90 -17.00 3.58
CA ASP A 60 -3.08 -16.26 3.13
C ASP A 60 -3.17 -14.84 3.74
N PRO A 61 -2.99 -14.63 5.05
CA PRO A 61 -2.99 -13.27 5.62
C PRO A 61 -1.90 -12.36 5.03
N LEU A 62 -0.68 -12.87 4.85
CA LEU A 62 0.41 -12.08 4.27
C LEU A 62 0.17 -11.77 2.79
N ALA A 63 -0.46 -12.71 2.06
CA ALA A 63 -0.87 -12.50 0.68
C ALA A 63 -1.97 -11.42 0.58
N ASP A 64 -2.93 -11.44 1.51
CA ASP A 64 -4.00 -10.45 1.59
C ASP A 64 -3.44 -9.06 1.94
N TYR A 65 -2.49 -8.99 2.88
CA TYR A 65 -1.72 -7.79 3.17
C TYR A 65 -1.01 -7.25 1.92
N CYS A 66 -0.30 -8.10 1.18
CA CYS A 66 0.38 -7.67 -0.04
C CYS A 66 -0.60 -7.10 -1.07
N ARG A 67 -1.73 -7.78 -1.34
CA ARG A 67 -2.75 -7.26 -2.27
C ARG A 67 -3.27 -5.90 -1.83
N HIS A 68 -3.61 -5.78 -0.54
CA HIS A 68 -4.08 -4.54 0.04
C HIS A 68 -3.04 -3.41 -0.13
N ARG A 69 -1.77 -3.67 0.18
CA ARG A 69 -0.69 -2.68 0.03
C ARG A 69 -0.50 -2.20 -1.39
N PHE A 70 -0.54 -3.11 -2.36
CA PHE A 70 -0.40 -2.74 -3.76
C PHE A 70 -1.67 -2.14 -4.38
N ALA A 71 -2.85 -2.35 -3.78
CA ALA A 71 -4.06 -1.63 -4.17
C ALA A 71 -4.00 -0.17 -3.70
N GLU A 72 -3.57 0.06 -2.44
CA GLU A 72 -3.42 1.41 -1.87
C GLU A 72 -2.29 2.24 -2.52
N ASP A 73 -1.26 1.57 -3.02
CA ASP A 73 -0.18 2.20 -3.79
C ASP A 73 0.30 1.26 -4.92
N PRO A 74 -0.27 1.40 -6.13
CA PRO A 74 0.13 0.59 -7.30
C PRO A 74 1.60 0.77 -7.68
N ASN A 75 2.20 1.91 -7.34
CA ASN A 75 3.57 2.27 -7.68
C ASN A 75 4.57 1.89 -6.57
N LEU A 76 4.10 1.29 -5.47
CA LEU A 76 4.93 0.80 -4.39
C LEU A 76 5.91 -0.27 -4.87
N ARG A 77 7.19 -0.12 -4.49
CA ARG A 77 8.22 -1.12 -4.77
C ARG A 77 8.00 -2.38 -3.93
N PRO A 78 8.11 -3.58 -4.53
CA PRO A 78 8.03 -4.83 -3.77
C PRO A 78 9.05 -4.94 -2.63
N ALA A 79 10.21 -4.28 -2.74
CA ALA A 79 11.21 -4.25 -1.67
C ALA A 79 10.68 -3.62 -0.37
N THR A 80 9.83 -2.61 -0.47
CA THR A 80 9.21 -1.96 0.70
C THR A 80 8.26 -2.93 1.40
N VAL A 81 7.36 -3.56 0.62
CA VAL A 81 6.43 -4.58 1.14
C VAL A 81 7.17 -5.79 1.71
N PHE A 82 8.31 -6.18 1.12
CA PHE A 82 9.14 -7.26 1.65
C PHE A 82 9.60 -6.98 3.09
N ARG A 83 10.10 -5.77 3.37
CA ARG A 83 10.49 -5.37 4.73
C ARG A 83 9.28 -5.42 5.68
N GLU A 84 8.15 -4.85 5.26
CA GLU A 84 6.91 -4.86 6.04
C GLU A 84 6.46 -6.28 6.40
N VAL A 85 6.49 -7.24 5.45
CA VAL A 85 6.08 -8.63 5.73
C VAL A 85 7.13 -9.41 6.52
N THR A 86 8.41 -9.06 6.43
CA THR A 86 9.46 -9.63 7.28
C THR A 86 9.22 -9.26 8.74
N ASP A 87 8.84 -8.01 9.03
CA ASP A 87 8.47 -7.56 10.38
C ASP A 87 7.20 -8.27 10.90
N LEU A 88 6.33 -8.72 9.98
CA LEU A 88 5.14 -9.53 10.27
C LEU A 88 5.43 -11.04 10.37
N GLY A 89 6.70 -11.47 10.26
CA GLY A 89 7.12 -12.86 10.43
C GLY A 89 7.28 -13.68 9.14
N PHE A 90 7.40 -13.03 7.96
CA PHE A 90 7.73 -13.74 6.73
C PHE A 90 9.17 -14.30 6.78
N ALA A 91 9.30 -15.62 6.79
CA ALA A 91 10.59 -16.32 6.93
C ALA A 91 11.32 -16.61 5.60
N GLY A 92 10.75 -16.22 4.45
CA GLY A 92 11.32 -16.50 3.14
C GLY A 92 12.39 -15.49 2.71
N SER A 93 13.26 -15.87 1.76
CA SER A 93 14.19 -14.93 1.14
C SER A 93 13.48 -13.92 0.23
N LYS A 94 14.13 -12.79 -0.06
CA LYS A 94 13.64 -11.79 -1.02
C LYS A 94 13.27 -12.41 -2.39
N ALA A 95 14.08 -13.34 -2.90
CA ALA A 95 13.79 -14.02 -4.16
C ALA A 95 12.52 -14.90 -4.09
N THR A 96 12.23 -15.51 -2.94
CA THR A 96 10.99 -16.26 -2.72
C THR A 96 9.79 -15.32 -2.67
N PHE A 97 9.91 -14.21 -1.92
CA PHE A 97 8.86 -13.19 -1.86
C PHE A 97 8.49 -12.66 -3.25
N TYR A 98 9.46 -12.24 -4.05
CA TYR A 98 9.20 -11.70 -5.39
C TYR A 98 8.51 -12.72 -6.29
N ARG A 99 8.90 -14.00 -6.19
CA ARG A 99 8.28 -15.09 -6.94
C ARG A 99 6.83 -15.30 -6.54
N ASP A 100 6.53 -15.29 -5.24
CA ASP A 100 5.17 -15.50 -4.73
C ASP A 100 4.27 -14.29 -5.04
N VAL A 101 4.79 -13.07 -4.94
CA VAL A 101 4.10 -11.84 -5.35
C VAL A 101 3.81 -11.81 -6.86
N ALA A 102 4.75 -12.24 -7.69
CA ALA A 102 4.54 -12.33 -9.14
C ALA A 102 3.44 -13.34 -9.54
N ARG A 103 3.10 -14.30 -8.67
CA ARG A 103 1.95 -15.20 -8.84
C ARG A 103 0.66 -14.64 -8.26
N LEU A 104 0.78 -13.80 -7.25
CA LEU A 104 -0.32 -13.20 -6.50
C LEU A 104 -1.03 -12.11 -7.30
N LEU A 105 -0.26 -11.28 -8.00
CA LEU A 105 -0.74 -10.13 -8.75
C LEU A 105 -0.72 -10.44 -10.25
N PRO A 106 -1.66 -9.89 -11.03
CA PRO A 106 -1.55 -9.92 -12.48
C PRO A 106 -0.21 -9.29 -12.91
N PRO A 107 0.34 -9.68 -14.08
CA PRO A 107 1.51 -9.02 -14.62
C PRO A 107 1.21 -7.52 -14.67
N ARG A 108 2.01 -6.71 -13.97
CA ARG A 108 1.88 -5.27 -14.08
C ARG A 108 2.14 -4.93 -15.55
N HIS A 109 1.23 -4.19 -16.18
CA HIS A 109 1.66 -3.34 -17.28
C HIS A 109 2.65 -2.37 -16.66
N GLU A 110 3.94 -2.71 -16.69
CA GLU A 110 4.98 -1.72 -16.54
C GLU A 110 4.67 -0.71 -17.65
N GLN A 111 4.09 0.44 -17.27
CA GLN A 111 4.36 1.62 -18.06
C GLN A 111 5.90 1.68 -18.08
N PRO A 112 6.53 1.60 -19.26
CA PRO A 112 7.96 1.78 -19.33
C PRO A 112 8.27 3.05 -18.54
N PRO A 113 9.35 3.09 -17.74
CA PRO A 113 9.74 4.35 -17.13
C PRO A 113 9.65 5.40 -18.22
N PRO A 114 8.99 6.56 -17.99
CA PRO A 114 8.97 7.61 -19.00
C PRO A 114 10.42 7.72 -19.44
N LYS A 115 10.67 7.53 -20.74
CA LYS A 115 12.02 7.60 -21.29
C LYS A 115 12.57 8.86 -20.65
N THR A 116 13.59 8.72 -19.80
CA THR A 116 14.40 9.84 -19.38
C THR A 116 14.95 10.35 -20.68
N GLN A 117 14.21 11.25 -21.31
CA GLN A 117 14.78 12.21 -22.18
C GLN A 117 15.72 12.90 -21.21
N ASN A 118 17.00 12.53 -21.32
CA ASN A 118 18.06 13.43 -20.98
C ASN A 118 17.85 14.61 -21.93
N SER A 119 16.85 15.45 -21.65
CA SER A 119 16.89 16.85 -22.00
C SER A 119 18.05 17.33 -21.18
N SER A 120 19.21 17.31 -21.81
CA SER A 120 20.38 18.08 -21.42
C SER A 120 19.86 19.49 -21.19
N VAL A 121 19.46 19.80 -19.97
CA VAL A 121 19.19 21.16 -19.54
C VAL A 121 20.55 21.82 -19.71
N ALA A 122 20.66 22.63 -20.77
CA ALA A 122 21.83 23.46 -20.97
C ALA A 122 22.09 24.18 -19.64
N PRO A 123 23.33 24.22 -19.13
CA PRO A 123 23.62 24.87 -17.86
C PRO A 123 23.07 26.30 -17.93
N ASN A 124 22.11 26.61 -17.05
CA ASN A 124 21.54 27.94 -16.99
C ASN A 124 22.69 28.92 -16.73
N PRO A 125 22.98 29.88 -17.65
CA PRO A 125 24.13 30.77 -17.54
C PRO A 125 24.04 31.72 -16.32
N PHE A 126 22.94 31.70 -15.58
CA PHE A 126 22.74 32.43 -14.33
C PHE A 126 22.87 31.58 -13.06
N SER A 127 23.72 30.54 -13.09
CA SER A 127 24.07 29.75 -11.89
C SER A 127 25.00 30.53 -10.96
N HIS A 128 24.58 31.70 -10.50
CA HIS A 128 25.17 32.32 -9.32
C HIS A 128 24.75 31.50 -8.11
N LYS A 129 25.67 30.68 -7.57
CA LYS A 129 25.52 30.16 -6.21
C LYS A 129 25.40 31.37 -5.28
N PRO A 130 24.23 31.63 -4.68
CA PRO A 130 24.15 32.73 -3.73
C PRO A 130 25.09 32.40 -2.56
N LYS A 131 25.95 33.36 -2.18
CA LYS A 131 26.91 33.20 -1.05
C LYS A 131 26.22 32.89 0.29
N ARG A 132 24.90 33.12 0.36
CA ARG A 132 24.02 32.75 1.48
C ARG A 132 22.70 32.25 0.89
N THR A 133 22.18 31.12 1.36
CA THR A 133 20.81 30.71 1.06
C THR A 133 19.85 31.83 1.51
N PRO A 134 18.99 32.35 0.62
CA PRO A 134 18.05 33.40 1.00
C PRO A 134 17.01 32.86 2.00
N VAL A 135 16.39 33.75 2.76
CA VAL A 135 15.21 33.45 3.58
C VAL A 135 13.99 34.04 2.88
N LEU A 136 12.92 33.28 2.76
CA LEU A 136 11.67 33.76 2.17
C LEU A 136 10.85 34.57 3.20
N PRO A 137 10.31 35.74 2.82
CA PRO A 137 9.62 36.63 3.75
C PRO A 137 8.26 36.08 4.23
N ARG A 138 7.60 35.23 3.43
CA ARG A 138 6.31 34.63 3.80
C ARG A 138 6.48 33.14 4.06
N SER A 139 6.07 32.71 5.25
CA SER A 139 6.12 31.30 5.63
C SER A 139 4.87 30.54 5.18
N ALA A 140 5.04 29.35 4.62
CA ALA A 140 3.97 28.37 4.46
C ALA A 140 4.11 27.27 5.53
N ALA A 141 3.06 27.01 6.31
CA ALA A 141 3.05 25.89 7.26
C ALA A 141 2.85 24.56 6.50
N PRO A 142 3.75 23.57 6.69
CA PRO A 142 3.58 22.27 6.07
C PRO A 142 2.35 21.55 6.65
N VAL A 143 1.64 20.81 5.80
CA VAL A 143 0.61 19.87 6.23
C VAL A 143 1.28 18.53 6.58
N ASN A 144 0.77 17.84 7.60
CA ASN A 144 1.34 16.56 7.99
C ASN A 144 1.19 15.54 6.86
N GLY A 145 2.29 14.90 6.48
CA GLY A 145 2.39 14.00 5.35
C GLY A 145 2.46 14.70 3.99
N GLU A 146 2.51 16.03 3.92
CA GLU A 146 2.46 16.77 2.65
C GLU A 146 3.60 16.36 1.72
N THR A 147 3.26 16.15 0.44
CA THR A 147 4.29 15.83 -0.55
C THR A 147 5.22 17.02 -0.76
N LEU A 148 6.48 16.76 -1.08
CA LEU A 148 7.50 17.80 -1.15
C LEU A 148 7.16 18.85 -2.20
N VAL A 149 6.70 18.42 -3.38
CA VAL A 149 6.33 19.29 -4.49
C VAL A 149 5.12 20.15 -4.10
N SER A 150 4.10 19.59 -3.43
CA SER A 150 2.96 20.36 -2.93
C SER A 150 3.41 21.47 -1.98
N TYR A 151 4.28 21.14 -1.02
CA TYR A 151 4.78 22.10 -0.05
C TYR A 151 5.58 23.23 -0.71
N LEU A 152 6.51 22.88 -1.60
CA LEU A 152 7.37 23.85 -2.29
C LEU A 152 6.58 24.76 -3.23
N THR A 153 5.59 24.23 -3.95
CA THR A 153 4.70 25.04 -4.80
C THR A 153 3.91 26.03 -3.96
N ARG A 154 3.32 25.60 -2.84
CA ARG A 154 2.61 26.52 -1.94
C ARG A 154 3.52 27.56 -1.31
N LEU A 155 4.75 27.20 -0.99
CA LEU A 155 5.77 28.13 -0.49
C LEU A 155 6.14 29.17 -1.56
N ALA A 156 6.30 28.74 -2.82
CA ALA A 156 6.56 29.60 -3.96
C ALA A 156 5.40 30.57 -4.19
N ASP A 157 4.17 30.06 -4.27
CA ASP A 157 2.95 30.85 -4.46
C ASP A 157 2.77 31.90 -3.36
N ALA A 158 3.02 31.53 -2.10
CA ALA A 158 2.95 32.46 -0.97
C ALA A 158 3.91 33.64 -1.15
N ASN A 159 5.06 33.44 -1.79
CA ASN A 159 6.09 34.45 -2.02
C ASN A 159 6.04 35.05 -3.43
N HIS A 160 5.02 34.75 -4.24
CA HIS A 160 4.90 35.16 -5.65
C HIS A 160 6.09 34.71 -6.52
N LEU A 161 6.62 33.52 -6.21
CA LEU A 161 7.67 32.85 -6.97
C LEU A 161 7.09 31.65 -7.70
N THR A 162 7.81 31.19 -8.71
CA THR A 162 7.60 29.89 -9.35
C THR A 162 8.32 28.78 -8.58
N LEU A 163 7.87 27.53 -8.76
CA LEU A 163 8.56 26.37 -8.21
C LEU A 163 10.02 26.30 -8.67
N ALA A 164 10.29 26.65 -9.94
CA ALA A 164 11.64 26.63 -10.51
C ALA A 164 12.59 27.61 -9.80
N GLU A 165 12.10 28.81 -9.45
CA GLU A 165 12.90 29.81 -8.72
C GLU A 165 13.24 29.34 -7.29
N VAL A 166 12.28 28.70 -6.60
CA VAL A 166 12.53 28.10 -5.28
C VAL A 166 13.53 26.94 -5.38
N LEU A 167 13.41 26.09 -6.40
CA LEU A 167 14.33 24.98 -6.62
C LEU A 167 15.75 25.46 -6.97
N ALA A 168 15.90 26.58 -7.68
CA ALA A 168 17.19 27.13 -8.08
C ALA A 168 18.08 27.56 -6.90
N VAL A 169 17.47 27.92 -5.76
CA VAL A 169 18.19 28.33 -4.54
C VAL A 169 18.41 27.19 -3.54
N LEU A 170 17.77 26.03 -3.78
CA LEU A 170 17.89 24.84 -2.96
C LEU A 170 18.96 23.87 -3.52
N PRO A 171 19.46 22.93 -2.69
CA PRO A 171 20.37 21.88 -3.17
C PRO A 171 19.81 21.11 -4.38
N PRO A 172 20.65 20.68 -5.34
CA PRO A 172 20.20 20.00 -6.56
C PRO A 172 19.32 18.76 -6.35
N TRP A 173 19.45 18.12 -5.18
CA TRP A 173 18.58 17.03 -4.74
C TRP A 173 17.09 17.37 -4.88
N PHE A 174 16.68 18.60 -4.54
CA PHE A 174 15.29 19.02 -4.66
C PHE A 174 14.81 19.01 -6.11
N SER A 175 15.60 19.56 -7.03
CA SER A 175 15.25 19.58 -8.46
C SER A 175 15.17 18.17 -9.03
N THR A 176 16.14 17.29 -8.72
CA THR A 176 16.12 15.89 -9.14
C THR A 176 14.88 15.16 -8.63
N LYS A 177 14.41 15.45 -7.41
CA LYS A 177 13.23 14.81 -6.83
C LYS A 177 11.92 15.41 -7.33
N ALA A 178 11.85 16.72 -7.52
CA ALA A 178 10.67 17.41 -8.02
C ALA A 178 10.37 17.10 -9.49
N SER A 179 11.40 16.85 -10.31
CA SER A 179 11.25 16.45 -11.72
C SER A 179 10.84 15.00 -11.92
N SER A 180 10.85 14.18 -10.85
CA SER A 180 10.36 12.82 -10.90
C SER A 180 8.88 12.83 -10.50
N ASP A 181 7.99 12.22 -11.28
CA ASP A 181 6.55 11.98 -10.94
C ASP A 181 6.35 11.10 -9.66
N ASP A 182 7.42 10.91 -8.89
CA ASP A 182 7.58 9.99 -7.78
C ASP A 182 7.10 10.59 -6.44
N ASP A 183 6.92 11.91 -6.32
CA ASP A 183 6.64 12.52 -5.01
C ASP A 183 5.28 12.09 -4.43
N ARG A 184 4.28 11.84 -5.29
CA ARG A 184 2.98 11.29 -4.91
C ARG A 184 2.88 9.77 -5.12
N ALA A 185 3.51 9.23 -6.16
CA ALA A 185 3.39 7.80 -6.49
C ALA A 185 4.45 6.90 -5.84
N ARG A 186 5.62 7.43 -5.49
CA ARG A 186 6.77 6.65 -5.00
C ARG A 186 7.46 7.35 -3.84
N HIS A 187 6.71 7.76 -2.82
CA HIS A 187 7.24 8.47 -1.65
C HIS A 187 8.42 7.77 -0.97
N HIS A 188 8.41 6.43 -0.96
CA HIS A 188 9.50 5.60 -0.45
C HIS A 188 10.84 5.80 -1.21
N MET A 189 10.82 6.41 -2.40
CA MET A 189 12.01 6.79 -3.18
C MET A 189 12.57 8.17 -2.83
N LEU A 190 11.86 8.95 -2.02
CA LEU A 190 12.31 10.27 -1.58
C LEU A 190 13.27 10.17 -0.40
N VAL A 191 13.41 9.00 0.22
CA VAL A 191 14.25 8.77 1.40
C VAL A 191 15.54 8.03 1.02
N PRO A 192 16.69 8.36 1.63
CA PRO A 192 16.88 9.46 2.58
C PRO A 192 17.14 10.78 1.86
N ALA A 193 16.45 11.83 2.30
CA ALA A 193 16.97 13.18 2.09
C ALA A 193 18.24 13.37 2.93
N THR A 194 19.22 14.10 2.39
CA THR A 194 20.44 14.39 3.15
C THR A 194 20.13 15.40 4.26
N GLY A 195 20.82 15.31 5.41
CA GLY A 195 20.67 16.32 6.48
C GLY A 195 20.93 17.75 5.99
N ALA A 196 21.80 17.91 4.99
CA ALA A 196 22.05 19.18 4.31
C ALA A 196 20.80 19.73 3.56
N ALA A 197 20.01 18.87 2.93
CA ALA A 197 18.77 19.27 2.25
C ALA A 197 17.72 19.77 3.26
N LEU A 198 17.57 19.08 4.39
CA LEU A 198 16.67 19.51 5.46
C LEU A 198 17.09 20.87 6.03
N LEU A 199 18.38 21.06 6.33
CA LEU A 199 18.90 22.33 6.86
C LEU A 199 18.74 23.48 5.87
N ALA A 200 18.94 23.24 4.57
CA ALA A 200 18.74 24.26 3.54
C ALA A 200 17.27 24.70 3.46
N LEU A 201 16.32 23.77 3.51
CA LEU A 201 14.89 24.09 3.52
C LEU A 201 14.46 24.77 4.82
N ALA A 202 14.99 24.33 5.96
CA ALA A 202 14.77 24.95 7.26
C ALA A 202 15.21 26.41 7.26
N HIS A 203 16.40 26.69 6.70
CA HIS A 203 16.91 28.05 6.56
C HIS A 203 16.03 28.89 5.62
N LEU A 204 15.71 28.38 4.42
CA LEU A 204 14.88 29.08 3.44
C LEU A 204 13.52 29.48 4.01
N THR A 205 12.92 28.62 4.84
CA THR A 205 11.57 28.81 5.39
C THR A 205 11.54 29.43 6.78
N SER A 206 12.70 29.62 7.42
CA SER A 206 12.82 29.94 8.84
C SER A 206 12.02 29.01 9.75
N LYS A 207 11.96 27.71 9.41
CA LYS A 207 11.28 26.68 10.22
C LYS A 207 12.30 25.80 10.91
N PRO A 208 11.99 25.31 12.12
CA PRO A 208 12.88 24.36 12.78
C PRO A 208 12.94 23.07 11.94
N PRO A 209 14.13 22.48 11.75
CA PRO A 209 14.30 21.22 11.02
C PRO A 209 13.38 20.10 11.51
N ALA A 210 13.10 20.05 12.82
CA ALA A 210 12.22 19.05 13.41
C ALA A 210 10.77 19.15 12.91
N ASP A 211 10.21 20.35 12.74
CA ASP A 211 8.85 20.52 12.24
C ASP A 211 8.74 20.07 10.78
N LEU A 212 9.76 20.37 9.97
CA LEU A 212 9.83 19.93 8.58
C LEU A 212 10.00 18.40 8.49
N ALA A 213 10.87 17.82 9.31
CA ALA A 213 11.06 16.36 9.39
C ALA A 213 9.79 15.64 9.84
N HIS A 214 9.03 16.22 10.77
CA HIS A 214 7.78 15.64 11.23
C HIS A 214 6.68 15.70 10.16
N ALA A 215 6.59 16.80 9.42
CA ALA A 215 5.50 17.03 8.49
C ALA A 215 5.75 16.50 7.07
N LEU A 216 7.01 16.45 6.62
CA LEU A 216 7.36 16.12 5.23
C LEU A 216 8.02 14.73 5.16
N PRO A 217 7.39 13.76 4.49
CA PRO A 217 7.87 12.37 4.42
C PRO A 217 9.33 12.15 4.00
N PRO A 218 9.95 12.95 3.09
CA PRO A 218 11.35 12.75 2.71
C PRO A 218 12.36 12.95 3.83
N PHE A 219 11.99 13.71 4.87
CA PHE A 219 12.86 14.12 5.97
C PHE A 219 12.53 13.44 7.29
N GLY A 220 11.38 12.76 7.37
CA GLY A 220 10.95 12.03 8.54
C GLY A 220 11.46 10.60 8.58
N ASP A 221 11.36 9.97 9.75
CA ASP A 221 11.63 8.55 9.89
C ASP A 221 10.47 7.74 9.31
N THR A 222 10.73 7.02 8.21
CA THR A 222 9.73 6.20 7.52
C THR A 222 9.19 5.07 8.39
N ASP A 223 9.93 4.63 9.40
CA ASP A 223 9.53 3.48 10.22
C ASP A 223 8.52 3.88 11.32
N ILE A 224 8.39 5.17 11.66
CA ILE A 224 7.49 5.64 12.75
C ILE A 224 6.02 5.67 12.31
N GLN A 225 5.72 5.93 11.04
CA GLN A 225 4.34 6.12 10.57
C GLN A 225 3.67 4.82 10.06
N GLY A 226 4.44 3.74 9.91
CA GLY A 226 3.96 2.48 9.36
C GLY A 226 3.66 2.55 7.86
N PRO A 227 2.92 1.57 7.31
CA PRO A 227 2.62 1.53 5.88
C PRO A 227 1.83 2.77 5.44
N LEU A 228 2.35 3.51 4.47
CA LEU A 228 1.76 4.75 3.95
C LEU A 228 1.03 4.54 2.62
N ARG A 229 0.08 5.43 2.32
CA ARG A 229 -0.63 5.56 1.05
C ARG A 229 -0.71 7.01 0.62
N ALA A 230 -0.77 7.23 -0.70
CA ALA A 230 -0.93 8.56 -1.28
C ALA A 230 -2.42 8.95 -1.32
N THR A 231 -2.75 10.12 -0.80
CA THR A 231 -4.12 10.63 -0.78
C THR A 231 -4.13 12.18 -0.74
N THR A 232 -5.26 12.79 -0.39
CA THR A 232 -5.41 14.22 -0.14
C THR A 232 -5.72 14.49 1.33
N ALA A 233 -5.12 15.54 1.89
CA ALA A 233 -5.37 15.94 3.26
C ALA A 233 -6.86 16.27 3.44
N CYS A 234 -7.39 16.04 4.65
CA CYS A 234 -8.77 16.41 4.96
C CYS A 234 -9.06 17.87 4.58
N ARG A 235 -10.02 18.09 3.67
CA ARG A 235 -10.34 19.42 3.13
C ARG A 235 -10.73 20.42 4.23
N ARG A 236 -11.34 19.95 5.31
CA ARG A 236 -11.73 20.81 6.45
C ARG A 236 -10.53 21.17 7.32
N CYS A 237 -9.53 20.28 7.43
CA CYS A 237 -8.25 20.62 8.08
C CYS A 237 -7.50 21.70 7.29
N THR A 238 -7.41 21.56 5.97
CA THR A 238 -6.67 22.49 5.10
C THR A 238 -7.34 23.86 5.05
N ILE A 239 -8.68 23.91 4.92
CA ILE A 239 -9.44 25.17 4.97
C ILE A 239 -9.23 25.90 6.30
N ARG A 240 -9.22 25.19 7.45
CA ARG A 240 -8.92 25.79 8.76
C ARG A 240 -7.51 26.38 8.86
N ARG A 241 -6.59 25.95 7.99
CA ARG A 241 -5.22 26.48 7.86
C ARG A 241 -5.10 27.53 6.74
N GLY A 242 -6.22 27.98 6.16
CA GLY A 242 -6.23 28.97 5.08
C GLY A 242 -5.90 28.41 3.69
N ILE A 243 -5.84 27.08 3.53
CA ILE A 243 -5.47 26.43 2.26
C ILE A 243 -6.74 25.98 1.55
N ARG A 244 -7.01 26.56 0.37
CA ARG A 244 -8.25 26.31 -0.40
C ARG A 244 -8.16 25.13 -1.37
N GLY A 245 -6.95 24.77 -1.83
CA GLY A 245 -6.73 23.67 -2.75
C GLY A 245 -6.57 22.30 -2.07
N PRO A 246 -6.69 21.19 -2.83
CA PRO A 246 -6.32 19.87 -2.34
C PRO A 246 -4.82 19.84 -2.02
N VAL A 247 -4.46 19.22 -0.90
CA VAL A 247 -3.07 19.05 -0.51
C VAL A 247 -2.73 17.57 -0.60
N PRO A 248 -1.95 17.14 -1.61
CA PRO A 248 -1.40 15.79 -1.67
C PRO A 248 -0.64 15.45 -0.38
N VAL A 249 -0.93 14.30 0.20
CA VAL A 249 -0.28 13.80 1.42
C VAL A 249 -0.05 12.30 1.35
N HIS A 250 0.95 11.84 2.11
CA HIS A 250 1.13 10.45 2.49
C HIS A 250 0.57 10.25 3.89
N LEU A 251 -0.46 9.43 4.01
CA LEU A 251 -1.06 9.09 5.30
C LEU A 251 -0.90 7.60 5.58
N PRO A 252 -0.88 7.19 6.86
CA PRO A 252 -0.93 5.77 7.19
C PRO A 252 -2.15 5.11 6.56
N VAL A 253 -1.96 3.91 6.01
CA VAL A 253 -3.00 3.14 5.31
C VAL A 253 -4.23 2.87 6.18
N HIS A 254 -4.05 2.77 7.50
CA HIS A 254 -5.13 2.58 8.45
C HIS A 254 -5.91 3.88 8.78
N HIS A 255 -5.50 5.02 8.24
CA HIS A 255 -6.12 6.33 8.45
C HIS A 255 -7.08 6.68 7.30
N ASN A 256 -8.33 6.22 7.44
CA ASN A 256 -9.38 6.40 6.44
C ASN A 256 -10.37 7.51 6.80
N VAL A 257 -10.39 7.96 8.06
CA VAL A 257 -11.33 8.98 8.53
C VAL A 257 -10.63 10.08 9.31
N CYS A 258 -10.89 11.32 8.94
CA CYS A 258 -10.58 12.47 9.79
C CYS A 258 -11.60 12.55 10.94
N THR A 259 -11.26 11.97 12.09
CA THR A 259 -12.15 11.91 13.27
C THR A 259 -12.50 13.27 13.86
N ARG A 260 -11.68 14.30 13.61
CA ARG A 260 -11.94 15.69 14.01
C ARG A 260 -13.05 16.35 13.20
N HIS A 261 -13.17 15.99 11.92
CA HIS A 261 -14.07 16.67 10.97
C HIS A 261 -15.20 15.79 10.46
N GLY A 262 -15.18 14.48 10.75
CA GLY A 262 -16.14 13.52 10.25
C GLY A 262 -16.08 13.41 8.73
N ILE A 263 -14.86 13.26 8.18
CA ILE A 263 -14.63 13.20 6.74
C ILE A 263 -13.96 11.87 6.40
N TRP A 264 -14.53 11.13 5.44
CA TRP A 264 -13.88 9.98 4.80
C TRP A 264 -12.78 10.50 3.88
N ILE A 265 -11.56 10.01 4.09
CA ILE A 265 -10.39 10.32 3.29
C ILE A 265 -10.36 9.30 2.15
N SER A 266 -10.92 9.72 1.02
CA SER A 266 -10.96 8.95 -0.22
C SER A 266 -9.58 8.83 -0.84
N ASP A 267 -9.48 8.09 -1.94
CA ASP A 267 -8.24 8.00 -2.70
C ASP A 267 -7.85 9.35 -3.29
N ALA A 268 -6.61 9.43 -3.74
CA ALA A 268 -5.92 10.64 -4.15
C ALA A 268 -6.76 11.58 -5.05
N ASP A 269 -7.53 11.02 -5.97
CA ASP A 269 -8.27 11.78 -6.99
C ASP A 269 -9.80 11.72 -6.79
N SER A 270 -10.25 11.09 -5.70
CA SER A 270 -11.65 10.94 -5.35
C SER A 270 -12.09 12.00 -4.33
N PRO A 271 -13.32 12.52 -4.43
CA PRO A 271 -13.80 13.51 -3.48
C PRO A 271 -14.04 12.88 -2.10
N GLN A 272 -13.71 13.65 -1.06
CA GLN A 272 -13.89 13.24 0.32
C GLN A 272 -15.36 13.23 0.73
N LEU A 273 -15.79 12.22 1.50
CA LEU A 273 -17.20 12.09 1.90
C LEU A 273 -17.46 12.70 3.27
N ASP A 274 -18.60 13.37 3.42
CA ASP A 274 -19.12 13.81 4.71
C ASP A 274 -19.79 12.66 5.45
N LEU A 275 -19.36 12.43 6.70
CA LEU A 275 -19.81 11.34 7.56
C LEU A 275 -20.74 11.81 8.69
N SER A 276 -21.24 13.05 8.63
CA SER A 276 -22.13 13.57 9.69
C SER A 276 -23.41 12.74 9.84
N ALA A 277 -23.87 12.13 8.74
CA ALA A 277 -25.00 11.22 8.73
C ALA A 277 -24.66 9.76 9.06
N THR A 278 -23.40 9.41 9.38
CA THR A 278 -22.98 8.03 9.69
C THR A 278 -21.85 8.02 10.73
N PRO A 279 -22.13 8.48 11.97
CA PRO A 279 -21.12 8.59 13.03
C PRO A 279 -20.45 7.25 13.40
N GLU A 280 -21.09 6.12 13.14
CA GLU A 280 -20.55 4.78 13.31
C GLU A 280 -19.26 4.54 12.51
N ILE A 281 -19.09 5.19 11.36
CA ILE A 281 -17.86 5.14 10.55
C ILE A 281 -16.72 5.90 11.24
N ILE A 282 -17.04 7.02 11.90
CA ILE A 282 -16.08 7.77 12.71
C ILE A 282 -15.67 6.96 13.94
N THR A 283 -16.61 6.29 14.59
CA THR A 283 -16.35 5.40 15.72
C THR A 283 -15.45 4.23 15.33
N ALA A 284 -15.64 3.65 14.14
CA ALA A 284 -14.76 2.62 13.61
C ALA A 284 -13.31 3.11 13.51
N GLN A 285 -13.06 4.29 12.94
CA GLN A 285 -11.68 4.83 12.91
C GLN A 285 -11.12 5.07 14.31
N ARG A 286 -11.93 5.55 15.26
CA ARG A 286 -11.48 5.70 16.66
C ARG A 286 -11.07 4.36 17.26
N ARG A 287 -11.78 3.28 16.93
CA ARG A 287 -11.41 1.92 17.34
C ARG A 287 -10.10 1.46 16.69
N THR A 288 -9.90 1.71 15.40
CA THR A 288 -8.59 1.48 14.74
C THR A 288 -7.47 2.22 15.49
N ASN A 289 -7.68 3.47 15.86
CA ASN A 289 -6.71 4.25 16.63
C ASN A 289 -6.46 3.69 18.04
N GLN A 290 -7.45 3.04 18.66
CA GLN A 290 -7.27 2.34 19.94
C GLN A 290 -6.43 1.07 19.78
N LEU A 291 -6.64 0.29 18.71
CA LEU A 291 -5.84 -0.91 18.43
C LEU A 291 -4.35 -0.58 18.27
N LEU A 292 -4.03 0.56 17.65
CA LEU A 292 -2.64 1.04 17.48
C LEU A 292 -1.92 1.35 18.80
N ARG A 293 -2.63 1.40 19.94
CA ARG A 293 -1.99 1.55 21.26
C ARG A 293 -1.28 0.28 21.73
N HIS A 294 -1.66 -0.87 21.18
CA HIS A 294 -1.18 -2.18 21.60
C HIS A 294 -0.61 -3.02 20.44
N HIS A 295 -0.79 -2.57 19.21
CA HIS A 295 -0.37 -3.27 18.00
C HIS A 295 0.38 -2.34 17.06
N THR A 296 1.32 -2.88 16.30
CA THR A 296 2.04 -2.09 15.29
C THR A 296 1.11 -1.71 14.12
N PRO A 297 1.40 -0.61 13.39
CA PRO A 297 0.65 -0.25 12.19
C PRO A 297 0.55 -1.39 11.16
N GLN A 298 1.62 -2.17 11.00
CA GLN A 298 1.68 -3.33 10.11
C GLN A 298 0.71 -4.42 10.58
N GLN A 299 0.67 -4.73 11.89
CA GLN A 299 -0.25 -5.73 12.45
C GLN A 299 -1.71 -5.32 12.27
N VAL A 300 -2.04 -4.05 12.52
CA VAL A 300 -3.41 -3.53 12.32
C VAL A 300 -3.78 -3.58 10.84
N THR A 301 -2.87 -3.23 9.94
CA THR A 301 -3.09 -3.28 8.49
C THR A 301 -3.25 -4.71 7.99
N LEU A 302 -2.47 -5.67 8.52
CA LEU A 302 -2.62 -7.10 8.24
C LEU A 302 -3.98 -7.64 8.67
N ALA A 303 -4.42 -7.32 9.88
CA ALA A 303 -5.72 -7.72 10.38
C ALA A 303 -6.85 -7.10 9.55
N TYR A 304 -6.73 -5.83 9.19
CA TYR A 304 -7.68 -5.15 8.31
C TYR A 304 -7.75 -5.81 6.92
N ALA A 305 -6.61 -6.05 6.27
CA ALA A 305 -6.56 -6.71 4.95
C ALA A 305 -7.17 -8.12 4.98
N THR A 306 -6.91 -8.87 6.05
CA THR A 306 -7.51 -10.19 6.28
C THR A 306 -9.03 -10.08 6.46
N ALA A 307 -9.49 -9.08 7.22
CA ALA A 307 -10.91 -8.82 7.43
C ALA A 307 -11.62 -8.40 6.14
N VAL A 308 -11.03 -7.56 5.29
CA VAL A 308 -11.62 -7.13 4.01
C VAL A 308 -11.96 -8.32 3.12
N LYS A 309 -11.10 -9.34 3.07
CA LYS A 309 -11.34 -10.55 2.27
C LYS A 309 -12.38 -11.48 2.89
N ALA A 310 -12.44 -11.54 4.22
CA ALA A 310 -13.41 -12.36 4.94
C ALA A 310 -14.82 -11.77 4.88
N VAL A 311 -14.92 -10.44 4.82
CA VAL A 311 -16.17 -9.74 4.54
C VAL A 311 -16.53 -9.98 3.07
N PRO A 312 -17.72 -10.52 2.75
CA PRO A 312 -18.09 -10.75 1.35
C PRO A 312 -18.04 -9.42 0.57
N PRO A 313 -17.59 -9.45 -0.70
CA PRO A 313 -17.65 -8.26 -1.55
C PRO A 313 -19.08 -7.76 -1.61
N TRP A 314 -19.25 -6.46 -1.87
CA TRP A 314 -20.58 -5.86 -1.99
C TRP A 314 -21.44 -6.71 -2.95
N PRO A 315 -22.51 -7.35 -2.47
CA PRO A 315 -23.22 -8.34 -3.26
C PRO A 315 -23.87 -7.70 -4.48
N ALA A 316 -23.77 -8.38 -5.63
CA ALA A 316 -24.41 -7.94 -6.87
C ALA A 316 -25.95 -7.85 -6.75
N SER A 317 -26.54 -8.63 -5.84
CA SER A 317 -27.97 -8.57 -5.53
C SER A 317 -28.24 -7.76 -4.26
N THR A 318 -29.17 -6.81 -4.36
CA THR A 318 -29.61 -5.97 -3.25
C THR A 318 -30.42 -6.71 -2.18
N THR A 319 -30.95 -7.91 -2.49
CA THR A 319 -31.68 -8.76 -1.52
C THR A 319 -30.76 -9.52 -0.57
N ALA A 320 -29.48 -9.68 -0.92
CA ALA A 320 -28.47 -10.33 -0.09
C ALA A 320 -27.71 -9.34 0.82
N LEU A 321 -28.02 -8.03 0.75
CA LEU A 321 -27.34 -7.01 1.54
C LEU A 321 -27.79 -7.02 3.01
N PRO A 322 -26.87 -7.09 3.98
CA PRO A 322 -27.20 -6.83 5.37
C PRO A 322 -27.88 -5.47 5.53
N HIS A 323 -28.99 -5.43 6.28
CA HIS A 323 -29.81 -4.21 6.41
C HIS A 323 -29.00 -2.99 6.90
N HIS A 324 -28.06 -3.19 7.81
CA HIS A 324 -27.22 -2.12 8.35
C HIS A 324 -26.19 -1.58 7.33
N TRP A 325 -25.76 -2.37 6.36
CA TRP A 325 -24.92 -1.91 5.24
C TRP A 325 -25.73 -1.02 4.31
N ARG A 326 -26.91 -1.50 3.91
CA ARG A 326 -27.84 -0.75 3.06
C ARG A 326 -28.25 0.58 3.71
N HIS A 327 -28.56 0.57 5.00
CA HIS A 327 -28.93 1.77 5.74
C HIS A 327 -27.80 2.81 5.76
N ARG A 328 -26.56 2.41 6.05
CA ARG A 328 -25.39 3.30 5.99
C ARG A 328 -25.16 3.86 4.60
N LEU A 329 -25.20 3.01 3.59
CA LEU A 329 -25.02 3.42 2.19
C LEU A 329 -26.03 4.51 1.81
N LEU A 330 -27.32 4.28 2.08
CA LEU A 330 -28.37 5.25 1.76
C LEU A 330 -28.14 6.58 2.48
N ARG A 331 -27.82 6.57 3.79
CA ARG A 331 -27.55 7.80 4.55
C ARG A 331 -26.33 8.55 4.03
N LEU A 332 -25.26 7.84 3.69
CA LEU A 332 -24.06 8.41 3.07
C LEU A 332 -24.39 9.07 1.72
N GLN A 333 -25.08 8.35 0.84
CA GLN A 333 -25.44 8.82 -0.50
C GLN A 333 -26.36 10.03 -0.41
N THR A 334 -27.44 9.97 0.37
CA THR A 334 -28.39 11.08 0.54
C THR A 334 -27.67 12.33 1.04
N ARG A 335 -26.83 12.21 2.07
CA ARG A 335 -26.11 13.35 2.64
C ARG A 335 -25.11 13.96 1.67
N ASN A 336 -24.31 13.14 1.00
CA ASN A 336 -23.26 13.62 0.10
C ASN A 336 -23.85 14.17 -1.21
N HIS A 337 -24.94 13.57 -1.70
CA HIS A 337 -25.70 14.10 -2.83
C HIS A 337 -26.28 15.48 -2.52
N TYR A 338 -26.86 15.68 -1.34
CA TYR A 338 -27.34 16.98 -0.89
C TYR A 338 -26.25 18.05 -0.84
N LEU A 339 -25.00 17.67 -0.53
CA LEU A 339 -23.83 18.55 -0.51
C LEU A 339 -23.18 18.72 -1.90
N GLY A 340 -23.74 18.14 -2.96
CA GLY A 340 -23.19 18.19 -4.31
C GLY A 340 -21.90 17.36 -4.49
N ILE A 341 -21.58 16.46 -3.56
CA ILE A 341 -20.40 15.60 -3.61
C ILE A 341 -20.74 14.37 -4.46
N GLN A 342 -20.23 14.33 -5.68
CA GLN A 342 -20.38 13.20 -6.61
C GLN A 342 -19.16 12.29 -6.53
N THR A 343 -19.36 11.00 -6.27
CA THR A 343 -18.29 9.99 -6.30
C THR A 343 -18.83 8.69 -6.88
N ASP A 344 -17.93 7.77 -7.23
CA ASP A 344 -18.27 6.42 -7.65
C ASP A 344 -18.97 5.60 -6.54
N HIS A 345 -19.66 4.54 -6.96
CA HIS A 345 -20.36 3.67 -6.02
C HIS A 345 -19.40 2.96 -5.05
N ASP A 346 -18.20 2.61 -5.51
CA ASP A 346 -17.24 1.83 -4.73
C ASP A 346 -16.74 2.64 -3.51
N SER A 347 -16.47 3.94 -3.68
CA SER A 347 -16.15 4.85 -2.58
C SER A 347 -17.19 4.83 -1.47
N PHE A 348 -18.48 4.77 -1.82
CA PHE A 348 -19.56 4.68 -0.84
C PHE A 348 -19.66 3.31 -0.19
N THR A 349 -19.50 2.21 -0.94
CA THR A 349 -19.58 0.85 -0.42
C THR A 349 -18.41 0.55 0.52
N HIS A 350 -17.20 0.98 0.18
CA HIS A 350 -16.02 0.90 1.04
C HIS A 350 -16.24 1.61 2.38
N ALA A 351 -16.73 2.85 2.36
CA ALA A 351 -17.04 3.59 3.58
C ALA A 351 -18.17 2.92 4.40
N ALA A 352 -19.19 2.40 3.73
CA ALA A 352 -20.33 1.75 4.38
C ALA A 352 -19.95 0.43 5.07
N ILE A 353 -19.02 -0.36 4.50
CA ILE A 353 -18.57 -1.64 5.09
C ILE A 353 -17.53 -1.42 6.20
N TYR A 354 -16.80 -0.31 6.17
CA TYR A 354 -15.64 -0.05 7.04
C TYR A 354 -15.83 -0.41 8.53
N PRO A 355 -16.94 -0.07 9.22
CA PRO A 355 -17.10 -0.45 10.63
C PRO A 355 -17.08 -1.95 10.90
N ASP A 356 -17.62 -2.75 10.00
CA ASP A 356 -17.69 -4.21 10.12
C ASP A 356 -16.32 -4.83 9.88
N THR A 357 -15.59 -4.31 8.90
CA THR A 357 -14.19 -4.69 8.65
C THR A 357 -13.33 -4.38 9.86
N VAL A 358 -13.51 -3.21 10.50
CA VAL A 358 -12.76 -2.85 11.71
C VAL A 358 -13.15 -3.72 12.91
N GLU A 359 -14.43 -4.07 13.07
CA GLU A 359 -14.87 -4.99 14.12
C GLU A 359 -14.21 -6.37 13.95
N LEU A 360 -14.23 -6.91 12.73
CA LEU A 360 -13.60 -8.19 12.42
C LEU A 360 -12.07 -8.13 12.58
N ALA A 361 -11.43 -7.06 12.12
CA ALA A 361 -9.99 -6.84 12.33
C ALA A 361 -9.63 -6.80 13.82
N ALA A 362 -10.46 -6.15 14.64
CA ALA A 362 -10.28 -6.13 16.09
C ALA A 362 -10.41 -7.54 16.70
N GLN A 363 -11.31 -8.39 16.19
CA GLN A 363 -11.44 -9.77 16.63
C GLN A 363 -10.22 -10.63 16.23
N ILE A 364 -9.68 -10.43 15.03
CA ILE A 364 -8.46 -11.11 14.56
C ILE A 364 -7.26 -10.78 15.45
N LEU A 365 -7.16 -9.53 15.93
CA LEU A 365 -6.07 -9.08 16.81
C LEU A 365 -6.25 -9.51 18.28
N ARG A 366 -7.41 -10.04 18.68
CA ARG A 366 -7.61 -10.50 20.05
C ARG A 366 -6.72 -11.71 20.33
N PRO A 367 -5.98 -11.75 21.45
CA PRO A 367 -5.24 -12.95 21.83
C PRO A 367 -6.21 -14.12 22.06
N ALA A 368 -5.80 -15.32 21.64
CA ALA A 368 -6.61 -16.54 21.69
C ALA A 368 -7.15 -16.91 23.10
N ASN A 369 -6.61 -16.29 24.17
CA ASN A 369 -6.92 -16.61 25.57
C ASN A 369 -8.15 -15.87 26.17
N GLN A 370 -9.03 -15.26 25.36
CA GLN A 370 -10.28 -14.66 25.87
C GLN A 370 -11.57 -15.41 25.46
N HIS A 371 -11.45 -16.54 24.77
CA HIS A 371 -12.56 -17.49 24.62
C HIS A 371 -12.56 -18.49 25.79
N THR A 372 -12.76 -18.01 27.01
CA THR A 372 -13.22 -18.89 28.08
C THR A 372 -14.70 -19.19 27.80
N PRO A 373 -15.10 -20.44 27.53
CA PRO A 373 -16.52 -20.75 27.40
C PRO A 373 -17.18 -20.39 28.73
N ARG A 374 -18.23 -19.57 28.66
CA ARG A 374 -19.17 -19.32 29.75
C ARG A 374 -19.55 -20.69 30.32
N ARG A 375 -19.01 -21.07 31.48
CA ARG A 375 -19.46 -22.26 32.21
C ARG A 375 -20.95 -22.08 32.41
N SER A 376 -21.74 -22.89 31.72
CA SER A 376 -23.14 -23.11 32.00
C SER A 376 -23.24 -23.45 33.49
N ARG A 377 -23.87 -22.56 34.26
CA ARG A 377 -24.38 -22.89 35.58
C ARG A 377 -25.40 -24.00 35.37
N THR A 378 -24.99 -25.24 35.59
CA THR A 378 -25.92 -26.33 35.83
C THR A 378 -26.65 -26.00 37.13
N ASN A 379 -27.93 -25.68 37.01
CA ASN A 379 -28.84 -25.70 38.13
C ASN A 379 -28.81 -27.11 38.72
N ARG A 380 -28.36 -27.23 39.96
CA ARG A 380 -28.59 -28.40 40.80
C ARG A 380 -29.83 -28.08 41.62
N GLU A 381 -30.97 -28.58 41.16
CA GLU A 381 -32.15 -28.79 41.99
C GLU A 381 -32.19 -30.27 42.38
N LYS A 382 -32.58 -30.49 43.65
CA LYS A 382 -32.68 -31.72 44.44
C LYS A 382 -31.41 -32.17 45.15
#